data_AF-A0A392RNF7-F1
#
_entry.id   AF-A0A392RNF7-F1
#
_cell.length_a   1.000
_cell.length_b   1.000
_cell.length_c   1.000
_cell.angle_alpha   90.00
_cell.angle_beta   90.00
_cell.angle_gamma   90.00
#
_symmetry.space_group_name_H-M   'P 1'
#
loop_
_entity.id
_entity.type
_entity.pdbx_description
1 polymer ?
#
loop_
_entity_poly.entity_id
_entity_poly.type
_entity_poly.pdbx_seq_one_letter_code
_entity_poly.pdbx_strand_id
1 'polypeptide(L)'
;ELVEKIRALGQDVLDGVKFGFNNVVDQVKVLNPTVQLITEGLSMLKRVENGHIIIPPEYAQMVEDDEEDEQEGGEKGHEMEGHDESDS
;
A
#
# COMPACT_ATOMS: atom_id res chain seq x y z
N GLU A 1 -0.82 -24.64 5.31
CA GLU A 1 0.17 -23.97 6.19
C GLU A 1 1.11 -23.03 5.43
N LEU A 2 1.86 -23.49 4.42
CA LEU A 2 2.79 -22.63 3.67
C LEU A 2 2.10 -21.51 2.87
N VAL A 3 1.02 -21.82 2.16
CA VAL A 3 0.28 -20.83 1.34
C VAL A 3 -0.24 -19.67 2.20
N GLU A 4 -0.83 -19.96 3.37
CA GLU A 4 -1.29 -18.92 4.29
C GLU A 4 -0.14 -18.06 4.83
N LYS A 5 1.01 -18.66 5.13
CA LYS A 5 2.21 -17.90 5.56
C LYS A 5 2.74 -16.99 4.46
N ILE A 6 2.74 -17.45 3.21
CA ILE A 6 3.13 -16.64 2.05
C ILE A 6 2.15 -15.48 1.87
N ARG A 7 0.84 -15.72 1.97
CA ARG A 7 -0.18 -14.69 1.87
C ARG A 7 -0.04 -13.63 2.97
N ALA A 8 0.12 -14.05 4.22
CA ALA A 8 0.32 -13.15 5.36
C ALA A 8 1.59 -12.30 5.17
N LEU A 9 2.71 -12.91 4.78
CA LEU A 9 3.94 -12.19 4.49
C LEU A 9 3.77 -11.19 3.33
N GLY A 10 3.02 -11.57 2.29
CA GLY A 10 2.68 -10.67 1.19
C GLY A 10 1.93 -9.43 1.68
N GLN A 11 0.92 -9.63 2.52
CA GLN A 11 0.15 -8.53 3.13
C GLN A 11 1.03 -7.63 4.00
N ASP A 12 1.86 -8.20 4.87
CA ASP A 12 2.77 -7.44 5.74
C ASP A 12 3.73 -6.55 4.92
N VAL A 13 4.23 -7.08 3.80
CA VAL A 13 5.09 -6.32 2.87
C VAL A 13 4.32 -5.18 2.22
N LEU A 14 3.10 -5.44 1.74
CA LEU A 14 2.24 -4.41 1.13
C LEU A 14 1.92 -3.29 2.13
N ASP A 15 1.56 -3.64 3.36
CA ASP A 15 1.24 -2.68 4.42
C ASP A 15 2.47 -1.86 4.81
N GLY A 16 3.65 -2.50 4.92
CA GLY A 16 4.91 -1.82 5.18
C GLY A 16 5.28 -0.81 4.09
N VAL A 17 5.06 -1.16 2.81
CA VAL A 17 5.29 -0.25 1.67
C VAL A 17 4.31 0.92 1.69
N LYS A 18 3.00 0.67 1.89
CA LYS A 18 1.97 1.71 2.01
C LYS A 18 2.29 2.68 3.14
N PHE A 19 2.67 2.16 4.30
CA PHE A 19 3.10 2.98 5.43
C PHE A 19 4.33 3.83 5.10
N GLY A 20 5.38 3.22 4.55
CA GLY A 20 6.62 3.91 4.19
C GLY A 20 6.39 5.06 3.20
N PHE A 21 5.56 4.82 2.18
CA PHE A 21 5.19 5.83 1.20
C PHE A 21 4.46 7.01 1.86
N ASN A 22 3.41 6.74 2.64
CA ASN A 22 2.63 7.79 3.32
C ASN A 22 3.51 8.62 4.26
N ASN A 23 4.37 7.95 5.04
CA ASN A 23 5.28 8.61 5.96
C ASN A 23 6.29 9.53 5.23
N VAL A 24 6.85 9.09 4.10
CA VAL A 24 7.74 9.94 3.29
C VAL A 24 6.99 11.14 2.72
N VAL A 25 5.78 10.93 2.18
CA VAL A 25 4.93 12.01 1.68
C VAL A 25 4.67 13.06 2.76
N ASP A 26 4.34 12.63 3.97
CA ASP A 26 4.08 13.55 5.09
C ASP A 26 5.34 14.29 5.55
N GLN A 27 6.50 13.61 5.60
CA GLN A 27 7.78 14.28 5.86
C GLN A 27 8.09 15.35 4.80
N VAL A 28 7.87 15.06 3.52
CA VAL A 28 8.10 16.03 2.44
C VAL A 28 7.16 17.23 2.56
N LYS A 29 5.89 17.03 2.91
CA LYS A 29 4.95 18.14 3.17
C LYS A 29 5.40 19.03 4.32
N VAL A 30 5.91 18.45 5.42
CA VAL A 30 6.46 19.21 6.56
C VAL A 30 7.63 20.09 6.13
N LEU A 31 8.53 19.56 5.30
CA LEU A 31 9.69 20.29 4.81
C LEU A 31 9.36 21.32 3.72
N ASN A 32 8.21 21.17 3.04
CA ASN A 32 7.80 22.01 1.91
C ASN A 32 6.36 22.54 2.10
N PRO A 33 6.10 23.38 3.11
CA PRO A 33 4.74 23.76 3.50
C PRO A 33 3.99 24.61 2.46
N THR A 34 4.69 25.17 1.48
CA THR A 34 4.10 25.99 0.39
C THR A 34 3.86 25.19 -0.90
N VAL A 35 4.30 23.94 -0.96
CA VAL A 35 4.17 23.09 -2.14
C VAL A 35 3.03 22.10 -1.92
N GLN A 36 2.03 22.13 -2.81
CA GLN A 36 1.01 21.10 -2.84
C GLN A 36 1.52 19.89 -3.64
N LEU A 37 1.70 18.77 -2.97
CA LEU A 37 2.05 17.51 -3.62
C LEU A 37 0.81 16.86 -4.22
N ILE A 38 0.89 16.48 -5.49
CA ILE A 38 -0.12 15.66 -6.16
C ILE A 38 0.37 14.21 -6.09
N THR A 39 -0.30 13.38 -5.30
CA THR A 39 0.05 11.97 -5.13
C THR A 39 -0.93 11.02 -5.82
N GLU A 40 -2.03 11.55 -6.37
CA GLU A 40 -3.00 10.78 -7.15
C GLU A 40 -2.34 10.18 -8.39
N GLY A 41 -2.62 8.90 -8.66
CA GLY A 41 -2.06 8.16 -9.79
C GLY A 41 -0.62 7.66 -9.60
N LEU A 42 0.03 7.95 -8.47
CA LEU A 42 1.30 7.32 -8.10
C LEU A 42 1.06 5.85 -7.74
N SER A 43 2.00 4.99 -8.14
CA SER A 43 1.97 3.56 -7.87
C SER A 43 3.40 3.03 -7.78
N MET A 44 3.61 1.98 -7.00
CA MET A 44 4.90 1.28 -6.88
C MET A 44 5.38 0.72 -8.23
N LEU A 45 4.44 0.39 -9.12
CA LEU A 45 4.73 -0.18 -10.44
C LEU A 45 4.95 0.89 -11.51
N LYS A 46 4.69 2.16 -11.20
CA LYS A 46 4.88 3.29 -12.12
C LYS A 46 6.19 4.01 -11.81
N ARG A 47 6.81 4.59 -12.84
CA ARG A 47 8.01 5.42 -12.68
C ARG A 47 7.86 6.74 -13.40
N VAL A 48 8.71 7.71 -13.05
CA VAL A 48 8.79 8.98 -13.77
C VAL A 48 9.82 8.87 -14.89
N GLU A 49 9.39 9.14 -16.11
CA GLU A 49 10.25 9.23 -17.30
C GLU A 49 9.90 10.52 -18.05
N ASN A 50 10.90 11.37 -18.31
CA ASN A 50 10.72 12.67 -18.98
C ASN A 50 9.61 13.54 -18.38
N GLY A 51 9.48 13.54 -17.05
CA GLY A 51 8.46 14.31 -16.33
C GLY A 51 7.05 13.71 -16.36
N HIS A 52 6.87 12.53 -16.96
CA HIS A 52 5.59 11.83 -17.02
C HIS A 52 5.63 10.56 -16.18
N ILE A 53 4.51 10.24 -15.53
CA ILE A 53 4.33 8.97 -14.86
C ILE A 53 3.96 7.94 -15.94
N ILE A 54 4.75 6.87 -16.04
CA ILE A 54 4.53 5.78 -17.00
C ILE A 54 4.49 4.44 -16.28
N ILE A 55 3.82 3.47 -16.90
CA ILE A 55 3.92 2.05 -16.54
C ILE A 55 5.06 1.47 -17.38
N PRO A 56 6.16 0.99 -16.76
CA PRO A 56 7.20 0.29 -17.50
C PRO A 56 6.64 -0.98 -18.15
N PRO A 57 7.08 -1.34 -19.37
CA PRO A 57 6.58 -2.53 -20.08
C PRO A 57 6.66 -3.82 -19.25
N GLU A 58 7.68 -3.95 -18.41
CA GLU A 58 7.90 -5.08 -17.51
C GLU A 58 6.83 -5.23 -16.40
N TYR A 59 6.07 -4.16 -16.11
CA TYR A 59 5.01 -4.14 -15.10
C TYR A 59 3.61 -3.99 -15.69
N ALA A 60 3.47 -3.90 -17.01
CA ALA A 60 2.17 -3.68 -17.65
C ALA A 60 1.11 -4.72 -17.23
N GLN A 61 1.50 -6.00 -17.17
CA GLN A 61 0.60 -7.08 -16.76
C GLN A 61 0.26 -7.05 -15.28
N MET A 62 1.24 -6.70 -14.42
CA MET A 62 1.02 -6.65 -12.97
C MET A 62 0.10 -5.49 -12.57
N VAL A 63 0.09 -4.38 -13.33
CA VAL A 63 -0.83 -3.27 -13.07
C VAL A 63 -2.27 -3.66 -13.41
N GLU A 64 -2.48 -4.44 -14.47
CA GLU A 64 -3.82 -4.94 -14.82
C GLU A 64 -4.35 -5.86 -13.71
N ASP A 65 -3.52 -6.76 -13.19
CA ASP A 65 -3.88 -7.65 -12.07
C ASP A 65 -4.09 -6.88 -10.74
N ASP A 66 -3.24 -5.90 -10.41
CA ASP A 66 -3.35 -5.09 -9.19
C ASP A 66 -4.64 -4.23 -9.16
N GLU A 67 -5.06 -3.64 -10.29
CA GLU A 67 -6.30 -2.84 -10.39
C GLU A 67 -7.58 -3.71 -10.29
N GLU A 68 -7.47 -5.02 -10.58
CA GLU A 68 -8.53 -6.01 -10.38
C GLU A 68 -8.60 -6.49 -8.91
N ASP A 69 -7.45 -6.75 -8.27
CA ASP A 69 -7.36 -7.18 -6.87
C ASP A 69 -7.74 -6.08 -5.86
N GLU A 70 -7.49 -4.79 -6.17
CA GLU A 70 -7.97 -3.66 -5.35
C GLU A 70 -9.51 -3.56 -5.28
N GLN A 71 -10.24 -4.20 -6.20
CA GLN A 71 -11.71 -4.28 -6.16
C GLN A 71 -12.23 -5.47 -5.34
N GLU A 72 -11.43 -6.52 -5.14
CA GLU A 72 -11.83 -7.70 -4.34
C GLU A 72 -11.41 -7.61 -2.85
N GLY A 73 -10.67 -6.58 -2.44
CA GLY A 73 -10.23 -6.34 -1.05
C GLY A 73 -11.31 -5.86 -0.06
N GLY A 74 -12.59 -6.00 -0.41
CA GLY A 74 -13.71 -5.70 0.48
C GLY A 74 -14.02 -6.89 1.40
N GLU A 75 -13.88 -6.66 2.70
CA GLU A 75 -14.25 -7.56 3.82
C GLU A 75 -13.24 -8.66 4.18
N LYS A 76 -12.49 -8.42 5.26
CA LYS A 76 -12.49 -9.33 6.42
C LYS A 76 -12.05 -8.60 7.67
N GLY A 77 -12.99 -8.46 8.60
CA GLY A 77 -12.78 -7.91 9.91
C GLY A 77 -11.74 -8.71 10.70
N HIS A 78 -10.88 -7.98 11.40
CA HIS A 78 -10.39 -8.43 12.69
C HIS A 78 -11.09 -7.58 13.75
N GLU A 79 -12.24 -8.07 14.19
CA GLU A 79 -12.69 -7.84 15.55
C GLU A 79 -11.67 -8.56 16.45
N MET A 80 -10.75 -7.82 17.08
CA MET A 80 -10.16 -8.33 18.31
C MET A 80 -11.15 -8.00 19.42
N GLU A 81 -12.04 -8.96 19.68
CA GLU A 81 -12.83 -9.05 20.89
C GLU A 81 -11.94 -8.81 22.12
N GLY A 82 -12.45 -8.03 23.06
CA GLY A 82 -11.80 -7.78 24.33
C GLY A 82 -11.64 -9.06 25.13
N HIS A 83 -10.43 -9.31 25.61
CA HIS A 83 -10.21 -10.24 26.72
C HIS A 83 -10.03 -9.40 27.98
N ASP A 84 -11.17 -9.05 28.59
CA ASP A 84 -11.28 -8.75 30.01
C ASP A 84 -11.11 -10.07 30.75
N GLU A 85 -9.98 -10.25 31.42
CA GLU A 85 -9.93 -11.16 32.57
C GLU A 85 -9.33 -10.42 33.75
N SER A 86 -10.24 -9.76 34.47
CA SER A 86 -10.11 -9.50 35.89
C SER A 86 -10.34 -10.80 36.68
N ASP A 87 -9.58 -10.94 37.78
CA ASP A 87 -9.67 -11.91 38.88
C ASP A 87 -9.13 -13.36 38.74
N SER A 88 -7.96 -13.59 39.35
CA SER A 88 -7.80 -14.49 40.51
C SER A 88 -6.56 -14.13 41.34
#